data_AF-A0A9C6SHF2-F1
#
_entry.id   AF-A0A9C6SHF2-F1
#
_cell.length_a   1.000
_cell.length_b   1.000
_cell.length_c   1.000
_cell.angle_alpha   90.00
_cell.angle_beta   90.00
_cell.angle_gamma   90.00
#
_symmetry.space_group_name_H-M   'P 1'
#
loop_
_entity.id
_entity.type
_entity.pdbx_description
1 polymer ?
#
loop_
_entity_poly.entity_id
_entity_poly.type
_entity_poly.pdbx_seq_one_letter_code
_entity_poly.pdbx_strand_id
1 'polypeptide(L)'
;MDLDISYIEPLLDDWLEELQLIIKAQESLIKAEDEFYMPFVAIPISIINAIFKITEYLHLGPDTRYIAIHLYDKFMCSYFWEVYRNADQTESSWSQVCKKVTSQSKLYLMSCLQLANKMDSHFNKYLVSYDV
;
A
#
# COMPACT_ATOMS: atom_id res chain seq x y z
N MET A 1 -30.10 -25.52 12.00
CA MET A 1 -29.08 -25.03 12.94
C MET A 1 -29.08 -23.53 12.74
N ASP A 2 -29.81 -22.79 13.57
CA ASP A 2 -29.69 -21.33 13.60
C ASP A 2 -28.28 -21.06 14.12
N LEU A 3 -27.40 -20.53 13.27
CA LEU A 3 -26.18 -19.93 13.78
C LEU A 3 -26.61 -18.72 14.59
N ASP A 4 -26.39 -18.77 15.90
CA ASP A 4 -26.59 -17.62 16.77
C ASP A 4 -25.54 -16.56 16.39
N ILE A 5 -25.91 -15.57 15.58
CA ILE A 5 -24.98 -14.53 15.08
C ILE A 5 -24.77 -13.42 16.14
N SER A 6 -25.48 -13.49 17.28
CA SER A 6 -25.49 -12.44 18.30
C SER A 6 -24.11 -12.17 18.94
N TYR A 7 -23.19 -13.15 18.92
CA TYR A 7 -21.82 -12.96 19.39
C TYR A 7 -20.88 -12.36 18.34
N ILE A 8 -21.28 -12.37 17.06
CA ILE A 8 -20.50 -11.85 15.94
C ILE A 8 -20.83 -10.37 15.69
N GLU A 9 -22.09 -9.97 15.89
CA GLU A 9 -22.55 -8.60 15.65
C GLU A 9 -21.69 -7.53 16.36
N PRO A 10 -21.36 -7.64 17.67
CA PRO A 10 -20.51 -6.64 18.32
C PRO A 10 -19.10 -6.55 17.73
N LEU A 11 -18.52 -7.70 17.34
CA LEU A 11 -17.19 -7.75 16.71
C LEU A 11 -17.20 -7.13 15.31
N LEU A 12 -18.30 -7.28 14.57
CA LEU A 12 -18.49 -6.66 13.27
C LEU A 12 -18.64 -5.15 13.39
N ASP A 13 -19.40 -4.69 14.39
CA ASP A 13 -19.57 -3.26 14.66
C ASP A 13 -18.24 -2.61 15.06
N ASP A 14 -17.49 -3.23 15.99
CA ASP A 14 -16.15 -2.77 16.39
C ASP A 14 -15.19 -2.70 15.19
N TRP A 15 -15.16 -3.76 14.36
CA TRP A 15 -14.33 -3.80 13.16
C TRP A 15 -14.73 -2.73 12.13
N LEU A 16 -16.03 -2.51 11.95
CA LEU A 16 -16.55 -1.50 11.03
C LEU A 16 -16.20 -0.08 11.51
N GLU A 17 -16.30 0.19 12.80
CA GLU A 17 -15.88 1.46 13.40
C GLU A 17 -14.39 1.71 13.18
N GLU A 18 -13.54 0.70 13.42
CA GLU A 18 -12.11 0.80 13.18
C GLU A 18 -11.79 1.09 11.71
N LEU A 19 -12.45 0.40 10.78
CA LEU A 19 -12.31 0.67 9.35
C LEU A 19 -12.71 2.10 8.98
N GLN A 20 -13.83 2.59 9.51
CA GLN A 20 -14.27 3.96 9.25
C GLN A 20 -13.28 4.99 9.78
N LEU A 21 -12.65 4.73 10.94
CA LEU A 21 -11.59 5.57 11.48
C LEU A 21 -10.37 5.59 10.56
N ILE A 22 -9.94 4.43 10.07
CA ILE A 22 -8.81 4.31 9.11
C ILE A 22 -9.11 5.07 7.82
N ILE A 23 -10.32 4.91 7.26
CA ILE A 23 -10.76 5.59 6.04
C ILE A 23 -10.77 7.12 6.25
N LYS A 24 -11.35 7.60 7.35
CA LYS A 24 -11.36 9.05 7.68
C LYS A 24 -9.95 9.61 7.84
N ALA A 25 -9.04 8.86 8.48
CA ALA A 25 -7.65 9.26 8.61
C ALA A 25 -6.95 9.31 7.25
N GLN A 26 -7.28 8.39 6.34
CA GLN A 26 -6.74 8.42 4.99
C GLN A 26 -7.32 9.59 4.17
N GLU A 27 -8.60 9.91 4.32
CA GLU A 27 -9.25 11.06 3.68
C GLU A 27 -8.72 12.41 4.17
N SER A 28 -8.33 12.52 5.45
CA SER A 28 -7.77 13.77 6.00
C SER A 28 -6.39 14.07 5.41
N LEU A 29 -5.58 13.05 5.09
CA LEU A 29 -4.32 13.19 4.35
C LEU A 29 -4.53 13.75 2.93
N ILE A 30 -5.67 13.50 2.30
CA ILE A 30 -6.00 14.04 0.96
C ILE A 30 -6.32 15.55 1.03
N LYS A 31 -6.73 16.06 2.20
CA LYS A 31 -7.21 17.43 2.41
C LYS A 31 -6.15 18.39 2.95
N ALA A 32 -4.91 17.95 3.16
CA ALA A 32 -3.83 18.83 3.59
C ALA A 32 -3.43 19.79 2.46
N GLU A 33 -3.41 21.09 2.73
CA GLU A 33 -3.35 22.17 1.71
C GLU A 33 -2.12 22.12 0.78
N ASP A 34 -1.03 21.44 1.18
CA ASP A 34 0.25 21.41 0.43
C ASP A 34 0.66 20.03 -0.13
N GLU A 35 -0.02 18.93 0.24
CA GLU A 35 0.30 17.56 -0.20
C GLU A 35 -0.97 16.86 -0.71
N PHE A 36 -1.14 16.82 -2.04
CA PHE A 36 -2.25 16.08 -2.63
C PHE A 36 -1.86 14.61 -2.81
N TYR A 37 -2.27 13.75 -1.87
CA TYR A 37 -2.23 12.30 -2.06
C TYR A 37 -3.56 11.81 -2.62
N MET A 38 -3.54 11.25 -3.83
CA MET A 38 -4.69 10.53 -4.38
C MET A 38 -4.33 9.05 -4.51
N PRO A 39 -4.81 8.20 -3.57
CA PRO A 39 -4.44 6.80 -3.54
C PRO A 39 -4.65 6.11 -4.90
N PHE A 40 -3.66 5.33 -5.31
CA PHE A 40 -3.65 4.47 -6.49
C PHE A 40 -3.72 5.17 -7.86
N VAL A 41 -3.91 6.49 -7.91
CA VAL A 41 -4.01 7.24 -9.18
C VAL A 41 -2.66 7.41 -9.85
N ALA A 42 -1.59 7.54 -9.06
CA ALA A 42 -0.24 7.78 -9.58
C ALA A 42 0.51 6.49 -9.96
N ILE A 43 -0.05 5.31 -9.68
CA ILE A 43 0.63 4.03 -9.98
C ILE A 43 0.49 3.72 -11.47
N PRO A 44 1.60 3.53 -12.20
CA PRO A 44 1.52 3.09 -13.59
C PRO A 44 0.96 1.67 -13.68
N ILE A 45 0.05 1.44 -14.64
CA ILE A 45 -0.51 0.11 -14.93
C ILE A 45 0.60 -0.94 -15.16
N SER A 46 1.72 -0.54 -15.75
CA SER A 46 2.88 -1.42 -15.95
C SER A 46 3.47 -1.95 -14.64
N ILE A 47 3.45 -1.16 -13.57
CA ILE A 47 3.90 -1.59 -12.25
C ILE A 47 2.93 -2.60 -11.66
N ILE A 48 1.62 -2.32 -11.74
CA ILE A 48 0.58 -3.26 -11.29
C ILE A 48 0.76 -4.61 -12.01
N ASN A 49 0.87 -4.58 -13.33
CA ASN A 49 1.11 -5.79 -14.13
C ASN A 49 2.40 -6.52 -13.73
N ALA A 50 3.47 -5.79 -13.40
CA ALA A 50 4.71 -6.39 -12.91
C ALA A 50 4.51 -7.09 -11.57
N ILE A 51 3.81 -6.48 -10.61
CA ILE A 51 3.49 -7.11 -9.31
C ILE A 51 2.69 -8.39 -9.52
N PHE A 52 1.66 -8.34 -10.36
CA PHE A 52 0.84 -9.52 -10.66
C PHE A 52 1.68 -10.66 -11.24
N LYS A 53 2.52 -10.37 -12.25
CA LYS A 53 3.39 -11.39 -12.88
C LYS A 53 4.43 -11.95 -11.91
N ILE A 54 5.06 -11.09 -11.09
CA ILE A 54 6.09 -11.54 -10.14
C ILE A 54 5.46 -12.40 -9.05
N THR A 55 4.33 -11.97 -8.47
CA THR A 55 3.63 -12.75 -7.44
C THR A 55 3.13 -14.09 -7.98
N GLU A 56 2.62 -14.13 -9.20
CA GLU A 56 2.20 -15.37 -9.86
C GLU A 56 3.40 -16.30 -10.10
N TYR A 57 4.49 -15.78 -10.67
CA TYR A 57 5.71 -16.55 -10.94
C TYR A 57 6.34 -17.13 -9.67
N LEU A 58 6.29 -16.39 -8.56
CA LEU A 58 6.84 -16.81 -7.28
C LEU A 58 5.83 -17.57 -6.40
N HIS A 59 4.61 -17.83 -6.92
CA HIS A 59 3.52 -18.49 -6.19
C HIS A 59 3.19 -17.82 -4.83
N LEU A 60 3.22 -16.48 -4.80
CA LEU A 60 2.83 -15.71 -3.62
C LEU A 60 1.31 -15.58 -3.52
N GLY A 61 0.79 -15.47 -2.29
CA GLY A 61 -0.64 -15.38 -2.01
C GLY A 61 -1.29 -14.12 -2.61
N PRO A 62 -2.63 -14.14 -2.81
CA PRO A 62 -3.38 -12.98 -3.29
C PRO A 62 -3.26 -11.77 -2.35
N ASP A 63 -3.09 -11.98 -1.05
CA ASP A 63 -2.95 -10.88 -0.10
C ASP A 63 -1.61 -10.16 -0.28
N THR A 64 -0.53 -10.91 -0.47
CA THR A 64 0.80 -10.36 -0.77
C THR A 64 0.79 -9.39 -1.96
N ARG A 65 0.05 -9.67 -3.05
CA ARG A 65 0.01 -8.73 -4.20
C ARG A 65 -0.68 -7.42 -3.87
N TYR A 66 -1.80 -7.45 -3.16
CA TYR A 66 -2.55 -6.23 -2.85
C TYR A 66 -1.83 -5.39 -1.80
N ILE A 67 -1.20 -6.04 -0.81
CA ILE A 67 -0.31 -5.39 0.16
C ILE A 67 0.87 -4.74 -0.58
N ALA A 68 1.50 -5.44 -1.54
CA ALA A 68 2.61 -4.88 -2.31
C ALA A 68 2.21 -3.63 -3.12
N ILE A 69 1.02 -3.64 -3.74
CA ILE A 69 0.47 -2.47 -4.47
C ILE A 69 0.28 -1.30 -3.51
N HIS A 70 -0.36 -1.53 -2.37
CA HIS A 70 -0.60 -0.49 -1.37
C HIS A 70 0.71 0.11 -0.81
N LEU A 71 1.68 -0.75 -0.47
CA LEU A 71 2.99 -0.31 0.00
C LEU A 71 3.73 0.51 -1.05
N TYR A 72 3.69 0.08 -2.31
CA TYR A 72 4.35 0.77 -3.41
C TYR A 72 3.74 2.15 -3.66
N ASP A 73 2.40 2.25 -3.72
CA ASP A 73 1.68 3.51 -3.90
C ASP A 73 2.09 4.55 -2.85
N LYS A 74 1.96 4.15 -1.58
CA LYS A 74 2.23 5.01 -0.44
C LYS A 74 3.68 5.44 -0.41
N PHE A 75 4.61 4.51 -0.59
CA PHE A 75 6.04 4.81 -0.58
C PHE A 75 6.42 5.75 -1.73
N MET A 76 5.96 5.47 -2.96
CA MET A 76 6.32 6.29 -4.12
C MET A 76 5.75 7.69 -4.03
N CYS A 77 4.54 7.85 -3.50
CA CYS A 77 3.98 9.18 -3.26
C CYS A 77 4.79 9.96 -2.22
N SER A 78 5.09 9.35 -1.06
CA SER A 78 5.91 10.00 -0.04
C SER A 78 7.30 10.36 -0.55
N TYR A 79 7.94 9.44 -1.29
CA TYR A 79 9.26 9.66 -1.87
C TYR A 79 9.24 10.76 -2.93
N PHE A 80 8.21 10.80 -3.78
CA PHE A 80 8.03 11.88 -4.75
C PHE A 80 7.98 13.25 -4.05
N TRP A 81 7.15 13.40 -3.02
CA TRP A 81 7.02 14.64 -2.29
C TRP A 81 8.31 15.05 -1.57
N GLU A 82 9.04 14.08 -1.01
CA GLU A 82 10.36 14.31 -0.43
C GLU A 82 11.35 14.83 -1.47
N VAL A 83 11.41 14.22 -2.65
CA VAL A 83 12.31 14.65 -3.73
C VAL A 83 11.89 16.02 -4.26
N TYR A 84 10.59 16.25 -4.43
CA TYR A 84 10.02 17.49 -4.94
C TYR A 84 10.32 18.68 -4.03
N ARG A 85 10.08 18.54 -2.71
CA ARG A 85 10.37 19.60 -1.73
C ARG A 85 11.84 20.00 -1.67
N ASN A 86 12.74 19.08 -1.99
CA ASN A 86 14.18 19.29 -1.96
C ASN A 86 14.76 19.76 -3.31
N ALA A 87 13.92 19.96 -4.33
CA ALA A 87 14.35 20.42 -5.65
C ALA A 87 14.09 21.92 -5.83
N ASP A 88 14.95 22.59 -6.60
CA ASP A 88 14.68 23.96 -7.05
C ASP A 88 13.42 23.97 -7.91
N GLN A 89 12.41 24.80 -7.62
CA GLN A 89 11.12 24.76 -8.32
C GLN A 89 11.14 25.43 -9.72
N THR A 90 12.20 25.18 -10.48
CA THR A 90 12.34 25.65 -11.88
C THR A 90 11.83 24.58 -12.85
N GLU A 91 11.37 24.99 -14.03
CA GLU A 91 10.90 24.04 -15.06
C GLU A 91 11.98 23.01 -15.47
N SER A 92 13.26 23.41 -15.38
CA SER A 92 14.41 22.54 -15.67
C SER A 92 14.64 21.43 -14.63
N SER A 93 14.15 21.59 -13.41
CA SER A 93 14.36 20.62 -12.32
C SER A 93 13.37 19.45 -12.36
N TRP A 94 12.21 19.61 -13.02
CA TRP A 94 11.19 18.57 -13.10
C TRP A 94 11.71 17.28 -13.72
N SER A 95 12.52 17.40 -14.79
CA SER A 95 13.16 16.24 -15.41
C SER A 95 14.10 15.51 -14.44
N GLN A 96 14.80 16.26 -13.59
CA GLN A 96 15.71 15.71 -12.59
C GLN A 96 14.94 15.02 -11.46
N VAL A 97 13.83 15.62 -10.98
CA VAL A 97 12.91 15.01 -10.01
C VAL A 97 12.38 13.68 -10.56
N CYS A 98 11.81 13.68 -11.76
CA CYS A 98 11.29 12.47 -12.41
C CYS A 98 12.37 11.40 -12.57
N LYS A 99 13.56 11.77 -13.03
CA LYS A 99 14.68 10.84 -13.19
C LYS A 99 15.12 10.24 -11.85
N LYS A 100 15.19 11.05 -10.80
CA LYS A 100 15.57 10.60 -9.45
C LYS A 100 14.53 9.63 -8.90
N VAL A 101 13.25 10.01 -8.95
CA VAL A 101 12.12 9.18 -8.47
C VAL A 101 12.04 7.84 -9.21
N THR A 102 12.24 7.84 -10.53
CA THR A 102 12.10 6.62 -11.34
C THR A 102 13.34 5.74 -11.36
N SER A 103 14.53 6.27 -11.06
CA SER A 103 15.82 5.55 -11.18
C SER A 103 15.89 4.26 -10.37
N GLN A 104 15.21 4.21 -9.23
CA GLN A 104 15.20 3.07 -8.31
C GLN A 104 13.82 2.39 -8.21
N SER A 105 12.88 2.73 -9.08
CA SER A 105 11.51 2.18 -9.09
C SER A 105 11.45 0.66 -9.02
N LYS A 106 12.30 -0.05 -9.77
CA LYS A 106 12.40 -1.52 -9.73
C LYS A 106 12.86 -2.05 -8.38
N LEU A 107 13.82 -1.38 -7.74
CA LEU A 107 14.31 -1.75 -6.42
C LEU A 107 13.22 -1.55 -5.38
N TYR A 108 12.55 -0.40 -5.42
CA TYR A 108 11.43 -0.10 -4.54
C TYR A 108 10.28 -1.09 -4.69
N LEU A 109 9.95 -1.46 -5.94
CA LEU A 109 8.98 -2.51 -6.23
C LEU A 109 9.32 -3.82 -5.53
N MET A 110 10.56 -4.30 -5.69
CA MET A 110 11.01 -5.54 -5.07
C MET A 110 11.04 -5.45 -3.55
N SER A 111 11.44 -4.32 -2.98
CA SER A 111 11.39 -4.08 -1.53
C SER A 111 9.97 -4.13 -0.99
N CYS A 112 9.01 -3.47 -1.63
CA CYS A 112 7.60 -3.52 -1.27
C CYS A 112 7.05 -4.95 -1.35
N LEU A 113 7.43 -5.72 -2.37
CA LEU A 113 7.04 -7.12 -2.52
C LEU A 113 7.59 -8.00 -1.38
N GLN A 114 8.86 -7.81 -1.02
CA GLN A 114 9.49 -8.54 0.08
C GLN A 114 8.84 -8.22 1.43
N LEU A 115 8.51 -6.94 1.67
CA LEU A 115 7.80 -6.51 2.87
C LEU A 115 6.39 -7.10 2.91
N ALA A 116 5.66 -7.04 1.80
CA ALA A 116 4.32 -7.60 1.69
C ALA A 116 4.31 -9.11 2.00
N ASN A 117 5.23 -9.87 1.40
CA ASN A 117 5.35 -11.30 1.64
C ASN A 117 5.69 -11.62 3.12
N LYS A 118 6.55 -10.81 3.74
CA LYS A 118 6.86 -10.95 5.17
C LYS A 118 5.63 -10.68 6.04
N MET A 119 4.88 -9.62 5.76
CA MET A 119 3.65 -9.28 6.49
C MET A 119 2.60 -10.38 6.37
N ASP A 120 2.34 -10.86 5.16
CA ASP A 120 1.38 -11.93 4.87
C ASP A 120 1.77 -13.24 5.58
N SER A 121 3.04 -13.64 5.47
CA SER A 121 3.53 -14.85 6.16
C SER A 121 3.43 -14.76 7.68
N HIS A 122 3.62 -13.57 8.25
CA HIS A 122 3.54 -13.35 9.70
C HIS A 122 2.09 -13.38 10.19
N PHE A 123 1.16 -12.80 9.42
CA PHE A 123 -0.28 -12.84 9.72
C PHE A 123 -0.81 -14.28 9.69
N ASN A 124 -0.43 -15.04 8.66
CA ASN A 124 -0.80 -16.45 8.53
C ASN A 124 -0.18 -17.32 9.65
N LYS A 125 1.04 -16.99 10.12
CA LYS A 125 1.66 -17.68 11.25
C LYS A 125 0.86 -17.51 12.55
N TYR A 126 0.30 -16.32 12.79
CA TYR A 126 -0.54 -16.10 13.98
C TYR A 126 -1.86 -16.84 13.90
N LEU A 127 -2.53 -16.86 12.75
CA LEU A 127 -3.77 -17.61 12.55
C LEU A 127 -3.60 -19.10 12.89
N VAL A 128 -2.50 -19.73 12.43
CA VAL A 128 -2.20 -21.14 12.73
C VAL A 128 -1.90 -21.38 14.21
N SER A 129 -1.39 -20.39 14.95
CA SER A 129 -1.09 -20.54 16.38
C SER A 129 -2.30 -20.42 17.32
N TYR A 130 -3.46 -19.98 16.81
CA TYR A 130 -4.73 -19.97 17.56
C TYR A 130 -5.57 -21.24 17.35
N ASP A 131 -5.12 -22.16 16.49
CA ASP A 131 -5.79 -23.44 16.20
C ASP A 131 -5.19 -24.64 17.00
N VAL A 132 -4.54 -24.40 18.15
CA VAL A 132 -4.01 -25.45 19.06
C VAL A 132 -4.58 -25.33 20.45
#